data_AF-A0A7C5NPA7-F1
#
_entry.id   AF-A0A7C5NPA7-F1
#
_cell.length_a   1.000
_cell.length_b   1.000
_cell.length_c   1.000
_cell.angle_alpha   90.00
_cell.angle_beta   90.00
_cell.angle_gamma   90.00
#
_symmetry.space_group_name_H-M   'P 1'
#
loop_
_entity.id
_entity.type
_entity.pdbx_description
1 polymer ?
#
loop_
_entity_poly.entity_id
_entity_poly.type
_entity_poly.pdbx_seq_one_letter_code
_entity_poly.pdbx_strand_id
1 'polypeptide(L)'
;PMRGPGRREVGHGNLAGRSLRKVLPEDFPYTIRITSDVLESNGSSSMATVCSGSMALMDAGVPIKNGVSGIAMGLITDGEKFAVLSDILGDEDAIGDMDFKVTGTKNGIVACQMDIKIDGLPYDILEKALIQAKEGRAHILGEMNKTIEHPREDLKEHAPRITELVIKTDQIGEVIGPGGKVIQEIQKNTNTTITITEVDDRGLVHIFSTNKEDIEAAVETIKQITYIPRIGDEFDAVVKTVMPYGVFVDFLGKKSGLVHVSELSYSRIENVEDAVKVGDKFRVKLIDIDPKTKKLRLSRKALLPKPDYIKEREENRQKGHHRGGNRDHRENRGNNRNHRSNDNRNKDNK
;
A
#
# COMPACT_ATOMS: atom_id res chain seq x y z
N PRO A 1 -22.87 6.67 -39.61
CA PRO A 1 -23.33 6.67 -38.20
C PRO A 1 -22.56 5.64 -37.37
N MET A 2 -21.94 6.02 -36.24
CA MET A 2 -21.49 5.04 -35.23
C MET A 2 -22.74 4.33 -34.71
N ARG A 3 -22.96 3.09 -35.13
CA ARG A 3 -23.97 2.22 -34.53
C ARG A 3 -23.37 1.58 -33.29
N GLY A 4 -24.20 1.36 -32.27
CA GLY A 4 -23.80 0.57 -31.10
C GLY A 4 -23.44 -0.87 -31.48
N PRO A 5 -22.83 -1.62 -30.56
CA PRO A 5 -22.29 -2.94 -30.87
C PRO A 5 -23.40 -3.92 -31.28
N GLY A 6 -23.11 -4.73 -32.30
CA GLY A 6 -23.97 -5.81 -32.76
C GLY A 6 -24.01 -7.00 -31.79
N ARG A 7 -24.99 -7.89 -31.97
CA ARG A 7 -25.15 -9.08 -31.11
C ARG A 7 -23.91 -9.98 -31.09
N ARG A 8 -23.26 -10.17 -32.23
CA ARG A 8 -22.06 -11.01 -32.36
C ARG A 8 -20.88 -10.41 -31.59
N GLU A 9 -20.67 -9.10 -31.68
CA GLU A 9 -19.62 -8.39 -30.94
C GLU A 9 -19.82 -8.51 -29.43
N VAL A 10 -21.05 -8.34 -28.95
CA VAL A 10 -21.40 -8.55 -27.53
C VAL A 10 -21.15 -10.01 -27.12
N GLY A 11 -21.54 -10.98 -27.95
CA GLY A 11 -21.32 -12.40 -27.69
C GLY A 11 -19.83 -12.78 -27.61
N HIS A 12 -19.03 -12.33 -28.57
CA HIS A 12 -17.59 -12.54 -28.60
C HIS A 12 -16.91 -11.88 -27.38
N GLY A 13 -17.27 -10.63 -27.07
CA GLY A 13 -16.76 -9.93 -25.90
C GLY A 13 -17.11 -10.65 -24.59
N ASN A 14 -18.30 -11.25 -24.49
CA ASN A 14 -18.70 -12.04 -23.32
C ASN A 14 -17.90 -13.35 -23.20
N LEU A 15 -17.66 -14.07 -24.30
CA LEU A 15 -16.81 -15.26 -24.28
C LEU A 15 -15.39 -14.93 -23.84
N ALA A 16 -14.81 -13.85 -24.37
CA ALA A 16 -13.49 -13.41 -23.98
C ALA A 16 -13.43 -12.95 -22.52
N GLY A 17 -14.40 -12.13 -22.09
CA GLY A 17 -14.52 -11.65 -20.72
C GLY A 17 -14.69 -12.78 -19.71
N ARG A 18 -15.48 -13.82 -20.02
CA ARG A 18 -15.61 -15.03 -19.18
C ARG A 18 -14.29 -15.77 -19.04
N SER A 19 -13.52 -15.85 -20.12
CA SER A 19 -12.23 -16.54 -20.14
C SER A 19 -11.20 -15.82 -19.26
N LEU A 20 -11.03 -14.51 -19.47
CA LEU A 20 -10.04 -13.70 -18.75
C LEU A 20 -10.40 -13.55 -17.26
N ARG A 21 -11.69 -13.46 -16.91
CA ARG A 21 -12.13 -13.36 -15.52
C ARG A 21 -11.65 -14.53 -14.65
N LYS A 22 -11.45 -15.71 -15.22
CA LYS A 22 -10.98 -16.90 -14.48
C LYS A 22 -9.54 -16.82 -14.00
N VAL A 23 -8.73 -15.92 -14.58
CA VAL A 23 -7.33 -15.72 -14.19
C VAL A 23 -7.06 -14.41 -13.48
N LEU A 24 -8.09 -13.57 -13.30
CA LEU A 24 -7.95 -12.32 -12.56
C LEU A 24 -7.63 -12.59 -11.07
N PRO A 25 -6.82 -11.72 -10.45
CA PRO A 25 -6.63 -11.71 -8.99
C PRO A 25 -7.95 -11.38 -8.26
N GLU A 26 -8.13 -11.93 -7.06
CA GLU A 26 -9.25 -11.57 -6.18
C GLU A 26 -8.99 -10.23 -5.49
N ASP A 27 -7.76 -10.00 -5.03
CA ASP A 27 -7.34 -8.81 -4.31
C ASP A 27 -6.64 -7.80 -5.24
N PHE A 28 -7.40 -7.21 -6.17
CA PHE A 28 -6.88 -6.15 -7.04
C PHE A 28 -7.83 -4.96 -7.06
N PRO A 29 -7.46 -3.82 -6.43
CA PRO A 29 -8.38 -2.72 -6.13
C PRO A 29 -8.66 -1.83 -7.36
N TYR A 30 -8.68 -2.40 -8.57
CA TYR A 30 -8.86 -1.67 -9.81
C TYR A 30 -10.03 -2.19 -10.61
N THR A 31 -10.75 -1.26 -11.23
CA THR A 31 -11.70 -1.60 -12.28
C THR A 31 -10.95 -1.75 -13.60
N ILE A 32 -11.07 -2.92 -14.22
CA ILE A 32 -10.39 -3.22 -15.48
C ILE A 32 -11.39 -3.08 -16.62
N ARG A 33 -11.00 -2.32 -17.64
CA ARG A 33 -11.70 -2.25 -18.93
C ARG A 33 -10.75 -2.72 -20.04
N ILE A 34 -11.19 -3.73 -20.79
CA ILE A 34 -10.50 -4.18 -21.99
C ILE A 34 -11.39 -3.85 -23.18
N THR A 35 -10.82 -3.17 -24.17
CA THR A 35 -11.44 -2.95 -25.48
C THR A 35 -10.58 -3.68 -26.50
N SER A 36 -11.21 -4.49 -27.36
CA SER A 36 -10.52 -5.21 -28.44
C SER A 36 -11.09 -4.73 -29.76
N ASP A 37 -10.27 -4.02 -30.52
CA ASP A 37 -10.61 -3.57 -31.86
C ASP A 37 -10.09 -4.58 -32.87
N VAL A 38 -11.00 -5.19 -33.62
CA VAL A 38 -10.68 -6.19 -34.64
C VAL A 38 -10.35 -5.45 -35.93
N LEU A 39 -9.06 -5.31 -36.23
CA LEU A 39 -8.60 -4.61 -37.43
C LEU A 39 -8.60 -5.52 -38.66
N GLU A 40 -8.40 -6.82 -38.46
CA GLU A 40 -8.41 -7.85 -39.49
C GLU A 40 -9.14 -9.10 -38.95
N SER A 41 -9.86 -9.79 -39.83
CA SER A 41 -10.61 -10.99 -39.44
C SER A 41 -10.76 -11.94 -40.61
N ASN A 42 -9.93 -13.00 -40.63
CA ASN A 42 -10.11 -14.14 -41.51
C ASN A 42 -10.30 -15.46 -40.74
N GLY A 43 -10.21 -15.41 -39.40
CA GLY A 43 -10.46 -16.53 -38.49
C GLY A 43 -11.20 -16.03 -37.26
N SER A 44 -11.05 -16.73 -36.13
CA SER A 44 -11.79 -16.38 -34.91
C SER A 44 -11.22 -15.17 -34.18
N SER A 45 -11.74 -13.99 -34.51
CA SER A 45 -11.46 -12.74 -33.80
C SER A 45 -11.76 -12.83 -32.29
N SER A 46 -12.73 -13.67 -31.89
CA SER A 46 -13.04 -13.90 -30.47
C SER A 46 -11.91 -14.58 -29.69
N MET A 47 -11.17 -15.50 -30.32
CA MET A 47 -10.01 -16.15 -29.71
C MET A 47 -8.80 -15.23 -29.73
N ALA A 48 -8.62 -14.46 -30.80
CA ALA A 48 -7.62 -13.39 -30.86
C ALA A 48 -7.82 -12.38 -29.73
N THR A 49 -9.07 -11.97 -29.42
CA THR A 49 -9.40 -11.09 -28.29
C THR A 49 -9.02 -11.68 -26.93
N VAL A 50 -9.12 -13.00 -26.75
CA VAL A 50 -8.67 -13.66 -25.51
C VAL A 50 -7.15 -13.57 -25.38
N CYS A 51 -6.43 -13.93 -26.45
CA CYS A 51 -4.98 -13.91 -26.47
C CYS A 51 -4.45 -12.48 -26.25
N SER A 52 -4.93 -11.51 -27.03
CA SER A 52 -4.52 -10.10 -26.91
C SER A 52 -4.94 -9.51 -25.57
N GLY A 53 -6.14 -9.83 -25.06
CA GLY A 53 -6.60 -9.40 -23.75
C GLY A 53 -5.73 -9.95 -22.62
N SER A 54 -5.29 -11.21 -22.70
CA SER A 54 -4.35 -11.78 -21.74
C SER A 54 -3.01 -11.04 -21.75
N MET A 55 -2.46 -10.75 -22.93
CA MET A 55 -1.20 -10.01 -23.06
C MET A 55 -1.35 -8.56 -22.58
N ALA A 56 -2.46 -7.90 -22.91
CA ALA A 56 -2.74 -6.53 -22.50
C ALA A 56 -2.87 -6.41 -20.97
N LEU A 57 -3.49 -7.38 -20.31
CA LEU A 57 -3.53 -7.45 -18.84
C LEU A 57 -2.13 -7.54 -18.24
N MET A 58 -1.27 -8.42 -18.79
CA MET A 58 0.12 -8.54 -18.34
C MET A 58 0.91 -7.26 -18.58
N ASP A 59 0.78 -6.64 -19.76
CA ASP A 59 1.49 -5.41 -20.11
C ASP A 59 1.03 -4.22 -19.26
N ALA A 60 -0.24 -4.19 -18.85
CA ALA A 60 -0.78 -3.19 -17.94
C ALA A 60 -0.33 -3.38 -16.47
N GLY A 61 0.36 -4.49 -16.15
CA GLY A 61 0.80 -4.82 -14.79
C GLY A 61 -0.28 -5.49 -13.93
N VAL A 62 -1.34 -6.02 -14.54
CA VAL A 62 -2.37 -6.77 -13.80
C VAL A 62 -1.81 -8.14 -13.42
N PRO A 63 -1.76 -8.51 -12.13
CA PRO A 63 -1.13 -9.74 -11.67
C PRO A 63 -2.04 -10.96 -11.90
N ILE A 64 -2.27 -11.32 -13.18
CA ILE A 64 -3.07 -12.49 -13.54
C ILE A 64 -2.34 -13.79 -13.19
N LYS A 65 -3.09 -14.81 -12.76
CA LYS A 65 -2.53 -16.08 -12.26
C LYS A 65 -1.75 -16.85 -13.32
N ASN A 66 -2.22 -16.83 -14.57
CA ASN A 66 -1.60 -17.49 -15.74
C ASN A 66 -2.04 -16.78 -17.02
N GLY A 67 -1.22 -16.87 -18.08
CA GLY A 67 -1.63 -16.48 -19.43
C GLY A 67 -2.74 -17.39 -19.98
N VAL A 68 -3.66 -16.79 -20.74
CA VAL A 68 -4.80 -17.46 -21.36
C VAL A 68 -4.71 -17.31 -22.87
N SER A 69 -4.72 -18.43 -23.57
CA SER A 69 -4.86 -18.46 -25.02
C SER A 69 -6.17 -19.12 -25.42
N GLY A 70 -6.60 -18.87 -26.65
CA GLY A 70 -7.78 -19.45 -27.26
C GLY A 70 -7.48 -19.98 -28.65
N ILE A 71 -8.21 -20.99 -29.08
CA ILE A 71 -8.16 -21.53 -30.44
C ILE A 71 -9.58 -21.82 -30.94
N ALA A 72 -9.81 -21.56 -32.22
CA ALA A 72 -11.02 -21.98 -32.92
C ALA A 72 -10.76 -23.27 -33.68
N MET A 73 -11.71 -24.17 -33.59
CA MET A 73 -11.60 -25.52 -34.09
C MET A 73 -12.84 -25.81 -34.92
N GLY A 74 -12.67 -26.62 -35.96
CA GLY A 74 -13.76 -27.06 -36.81
C GLY A 74 -13.80 -28.57 -36.93
N LEU A 75 -14.92 -29.07 -37.43
CA LEU A 75 -15.08 -30.46 -37.83
C LEU A 75 -15.78 -30.52 -39.18
N ILE A 76 -15.28 -31.38 -40.05
CA ILE A 76 -15.98 -31.80 -41.27
C ILE A 76 -16.17 -33.32 -41.20
N THR A 77 -17.37 -33.82 -41.50
CA THR A 77 -17.68 -35.25 -41.51
C THR A 77 -18.69 -35.61 -42.59
N ASP A 78 -18.53 -36.81 -43.18
CA ASP A 78 -19.51 -37.42 -44.08
C ASP A 78 -20.30 -38.56 -43.41
N GLY A 79 -20.14 -38.73 -42.08
CA GLY A 79 -20.72 -39.81 -41.28
C GLY A 79 -19.83 -41.05 -41.12
N GLU A 80 -18.87 -41.28 -42.02
CA GLU A 80 -17.89 -42.38 -41.92
C GLU A 80 -16.49 -41.87 -41.60
N LYS A 81 -16.11 -40.75 -42.22
CA LYS A 81 -14.84 -40.05 -42.04
C LYS A 81 -15.09 -38.71 -41.38
N PHE A 82 -14.06 -38.25 -40.68
CA PHE A 82 -14.06 -36.92 -40.11
C PHE A 82 -12.66 -36.31 -40.15
N ALA A 83 -12.60 -34.99 -40.17
CA ALA A 83 -11.38 -34.21 -40.02
C ALA A 83 -11.61 -33.10 -38.98
N VAL A 84 -10.74 -33.05 -37.97
CA VAL A 84 -10.70 -31.94 -37.00
C VAL A 84 -9.74 -30.88 -37.51
N LEU A 85 -10.25 -29.68 -37.72
CA LEU A 85 -9.51 -28.53 -38.19
C LEU A 85 -9.05 -27.66 -37.01
N SER A 86 -7.83 -27.15 -37.08
CA SER A 86 -7.25 -26.26 -36.06
C SER A 86 -7.05 -24.87 -36.63
N ASP A 87 -7.42 -23.86 -35.84
CA ASP A 87 -7.36 -22.44 -36.20
C ASP A 87 -8.11 -22.13 -37.50
N ILE A 88 -9.41 -22.46 -37.49
CA ILE A 88 -10.24 -22.39 -38.69
C ILE A 88 -10.38 -20.98 -39.26
N LEU A 89 -10.40 -20.93 -40.59
CA LEU A 89 -10.77 -19.76 -41.38
C LEU A 89 -12.30 -19.56 -41.38
N GLY A 90 -12.72 -18.37 -41.79
CA GLY A 90 -14.15 -18.06 -41.96
C GLY A 90 -14.86 -18.97 -42.97
N ASP A 91 -14.17 -19.37 -44.03
CA ASP A 91 -14.71 -20.30 -45.03
C ASP A 91 -14.87 -21.73 -44.47
N GLU A 92 -13.91 -22.18 -43.66
CA GLU A 92 -13.95 -23.49 -43.01
C GLU A 92 -15.06 -23.56 -41.94
N ASP A 93 -15.30 -22.47 -41.21
CA ASP A 93 -16.46 -22.32 -40.33
C ASP A 93 -17.77 -22.41 -41.12
N ALA A 94 -17.86 -21.73 -42.26
CA ALA A 94 -19.09 -21.70 -43.07
C ALA A 94 -19.50 -23.09 -43.58
N ILE A 95 -18.53 -23.91 -44.01
CA ILE A 95 -18.78 -25.26 -44.56
C ILE A 95 -18.69 -26.39 -43.53
N GLY A 96 -18.15 -26.13 -42.34
CA GLY A 96 -17.96 -27.13 -41.29
C GLY A 96 -19.27 -27.55 -40.61
N ASP A 97 -19.31 -28.81 -40.17
CA ASP A 97 -20.43 -29.45 -39.46
C ASP A 97 -20.50 -29.06 -37.97
N MET A 98 -19.40 -28.55 -37.45
CA MET A 98 -19.28 -28.05 -36.08
C MET A 98 -18.15 -27.03 -35.99
N ASP A 99 -18.40 -25.94 -35.26
CA ASP A 99 -17.36 -25.03 -34.81
C ASP A 99 -17.32 -24.98 -33.29
N PHE A 100 -16.11 -25.01 -32.73
CA PHE A 100 -15.95 -24.84 -31.30
C PHE A 100 -14.72 -24.03 -30.96
N LYS A 101 -14.85 -23.27 -29.88
CA LYS A 101 -13.88 -22.29 -29.43
C LYS A 101 -13.47 -22.66 -28.02
N VAL A 102 -12.19 -22.92 -27.81
CA VAL A 102 -11.66 -23.38 -26.54
C VAL A 102 -10.63 -22.40 -26.04
N THR A 103 -10.83 -21.89 -24.82
CA THR A 103 -9.88 -21.01 -24.13
C THR A 103 -9.36 -21.68 -22.88
N GLY A 104 -8.13 -21.35 -22.49
CA GLY A 104 -7.51 -22.02 -21.35
C GLY A 104 -6.12 -21.53 -21.02
N THR A 105 -5.63 -22.01 -19.90
CA THR A 105 -4.25 -21.87 -19.45
C THR A 105 -3.51 -23.18 -19.69
N LYS A 106 -2.23 -23.23 -19.32
CA LYS A 106 -1.46 -24.49 -19.24
C LYS A 106 -2.09 -25.53 -18.29
N ASN A 107 -2.88 -25.09 -17.31
CA ASN A 107 -3.46 -25.94 -16.28
C ASN A 107 -4.84 -26.49 -16.63
N GLY A 108 -5.52 -25.94 -17.64
CA GLY A 108 -6.87 -26.37 -17.99
C GLY A 108 -7.67 -25.36 -18.81
N ILE A 109 -8.87 -25.78 -19.20
CA ILE A 109 -9.84 -24.98 -19.96
C ILE A 109 -10.52 -23.98 -19.01
N VAL A 110 -10.68 -22.74 -19.44
CA VAL A 110 -11.39 -21.69 -18.68
C VAL A 110 -12.74 -21.32 -19.29
N ALA A 111 -12.91 -21.49 -20.61
CA ALA A 111 -14.20 -21.44 -21.28
C ALA A 111 -14.19 -22.33 -22.53
N CYS A 112 -15.38 -22.80 -22.88
CA CYS A 112 -15.64 -23.53 -24.12
C CYS A 112 -16.98 -23.03 -24.69
N GLN A 113 -17.02 -22.80 -25.99
CA GLN A 113 -18.24 -22.55 -26.76
C GLN A 113 -18.27 -23.55 -27.91
N MET A 114 -19.39 -24.23 -28.10
CA MET A 114 -19.57 -25.22 -29.16
C MET A 114 -20.87 -24.90 -29.89
N ASP A 115 -20.83 -24.88 -31.20
CA ASP A 115 -21.99 -24.83 -32.08
C ASP A 115 -21.94 -26.06 -32.99
N ILE A 116 -22.96 -26.92 -32.87
CA ILE A 116 -23.04 -28.20 -33.58
C ILE A 116 -24.18 -28.07 -34.58
N LYS A 117 -23.88 -28.24 -35.87
CA LYS A 117 -24.87 -28.10 -36.97
C LYS A 117 -25.48 -29.43 -37.39
N ILE A 118 -25.00 -30.54 -36.81
CA ILE A 118 -25.47 -31.91 -37.04
C ILE A 118 -26.19 -32.47 -35.81
N ASP A 119 -26.94 -33.56 -35.98
CA ASP A 119 -27.80 -34.14 -34.92
C ASP A 119 -27.04 -34.64 -33.69
N GLY A 120 -25.73 -34.91 -33.81
CA GLY A 120 -24.90 -35.28 -32.68
C GLY A 120 -23.47 -35.65 -33.06
N LEU A 121 -22.59 -35.66 -32.06
CA LEU A 121 -21.19 -36.05 -32.22
C LEU A 121 -20.83 -37.22 -31.29
N PRO A 122 -20.21 -38.29 -31.80
CA PRO A 122 -19.60 -39.32 -30.97
C PRO A 122 -18.61 -38.74 -29.95
N TYR A 123 -18.61 -39.29 -28.74
CA TYR A 123 -17.76 -38.81 -27.64
C TYR A 123 -16.26 -38.89 -27.95
N ASP A 124 -15.83 -39.96 -28.64
CA ASP A 124 -14.44 -40.17 -29.03
C ASP A 124 -13.95 -39.11 -30.02
N ILE A 125 -14.82 -38.62 -30.92
CA ILE A 125 -14.50 -37.52 -31.82
C ILE A 125 -14.36 -36.22 -31.03
N LEU A 126 -15.27 -35.96 -30.08
CA LEU A 126 -15.18 -34.79 -29.19
C LEU A 126 -13.87 -34.80 -28.39
N GLU A 127 -13.50 -35.94 -27.82
CA GLU A 127 -12.27 -36.11 -27.04
C GLU A 127 -11.04 -35.81 -27.90
N LYS A 128 -10.94 -36.39 -29.10
CA LYS A 128 -9.86 -36.11 -30.06
C LYS A 128 -9.80 -34.61 -30.40
N ALA A 129 -10.95 -34.00 -30.64
CA ALA A 129 -11.02 -32.59 -30.98
C ALA A 129 -10.54 -31.68 -29.84
N LEU A 130 -10.88 -32.01 -28.59
CA LEU A 130 -10.41 -31.29 -27.40
C LEU A 130 -8.91 -31.49 -27.13
N ILE A 131 -8.36 -32.68 -27.40
CA ILE A 131 -6.93 -32.95 -27.30
C ILE A 131 -6.16 -32.11 -28.32
N GLN A 132 -6.60 -32.09 -29.58
CA GLN A 132 -5.99 -31.27 -30.62
C GLN A 132 -6.10 -29.77 -30.29
N ALA A 133 -7.25 -29.33 -29.75
CA ALA A 133 -7.43 -27.96 -29.27
C ALA A 133 -6.48 -27.61 -28.10
N LYS A 134 -6.19 -28.56 -27.21
CA LYS A 134 -5.22 -28.37 -26.11
C LYS A 134 -3.81 -28.14 -26.67
N GLU A 135 -3.40 -28.90 -27.68
CA GLU A 135 -2.09 -28.76 -28.33
C GLU A 135 -1.99 -27.41 -29.04
N GLY A 136 -2.98 -27.05 -29.87
CA GLY A 136 -2.99 -25.76 -30.57
C GLY A 136 -3.02 -24.57 -29.60
N ARG A 137 -3.80 -24.66 -28.52
CA ARG A 137 -3.80 -23.63 -27.47
C ARG A 137 -2.44 -23.48 -26.79
N ALA A 138 -1.76 -24.60 -26.50
CA ALA A 138 -0.43 -24.59 -25.89
C ALA A 138 0.62 -23.98 -26.85
N HIS A 139 0.51 -24.27 -28.15
CA HIS A 139 1.35 -23.64 -29.17
C HIS A 139 1.17 -22.12 -29.19
N ILE A 140 -0.08 -21.63 -29.27
CA ILE A 140 -0.39 -20.18 -29.25
C ILE A 140 0.12 -19.52 -27.97
N LEU A 141 -0.07 -20.15 -26.81
CA LEU A 141 0.45 -19.64 -25.54
C LEU A 141 1.97 -19.53 -25.56
N GLY A 142 2.66 -20.51 -26.15
CA GLY A 142 4.10 -20.49 -26.35
C GLY A 142 4.55 -19.28 -27.18
N GLU A 143 3.85 -18.97 -28.28
CA GLU A 143 4.14 -17.80 -29.11
C GLU A 143 3.88 -16.48 -28.36
N MET A 144 2.78 -16.40 -27.60
CA MET A 144 2.49 -15.23 -26.75
C MET A 144 3.60 -14.98 -25.72
N ASN A 145 4.07 -16.05 -25.07
CA ASN A 145 5.11 -15.98 -24.03
C ASN A 145 6.45 -15.47 -24.57
N LYS A 146 6.75 -15.64 -25.86
CA LYS A 146 7.95 -15.03 -26.49
C LYS A 146 7.92 -13.50 -26.44
N THR A 147 6.73 -12.91 -26.33
CA THR A 147 6.55 -11.46 -26.22
C THR A 147 6.40 -11.02 -24.77
N ILE A 148 5.51 -11.69 -24.01
CA ILE A 148 5.27 -11.41 -22.60
C ILE A 148 4.85 -12.68 -21.87
N GLU A 149 5.72 -13.19 -21.00
CA GLU A 149 5.48 -14.43 -20.25
C GLU A 149 4.84 -14.17 -18.87
N HIS A 150 5.17 -13.03 -18.26
CA HIS A 150 4.72 -12.64 -16.92
C HIS A 150 4.16 -11.22 -16.93
N PRO A 151 3.19 -10.90 -16.06
CA PRO A 151 2.78 -9.52 -15.82
C PRO A 151 3.98 -8.62 -15.49
N ARG A 152 3.92 -7.36 -15.91
CA ARG A 152 4.88 -6.36 -15.46
C ARG A 152 4.81 -6.23 -13.93
N GLU A 153 5.96 -5.97 -13.30
CA GLU A 153 6.07 -5.82 -11.84
C GLU A 153 5.27 -4.65 -11.31
N ASP A 154 5.12 -3.59 -12.11
CA ASP A 154 4.40 -2.37 -11.74
C ASP A 154 3.40 -1.98 -12.83
N LEU A 155 2.38 -1.23 -12.43
CA LEU A 155 1.39 -0.66 -13.33
C LEU A 155 2.05 0.41 -14.23
N LYS A 156 1.45 0.64 -15.41
CA LYS A 156 1.87 1.74 -16.31
C LYS A 156 1.85 3.08 -15.57
N GLU A 157 2.74 3.98 -15.98
CA GLU A 157 2.90 5.31 -15.35
C GLU A 157 1.62 6.13 -15.29
N HIS A 158 0.78 6.03 -16.33
CA HIS A 158 -0.49 6.74 -16.46
C HIS A 158 -1.69 5.97 -15.87
N ALA A 159 -1.46 4.77 -15.34
CA ALA A 159 -2.52 4.04 -14.67
C ALA A 159 -2.87 4.75 -13.36
N PRO A 160 -4.16 4.94 -13.03
CA PRO A 160 -4.56 5.36 -11.70
C PRO A 160 -3.92 4.44 -10.67
N ARG A 161 -3.38 5.02 -9.61
CA ARG A 161 -2.76 4.33 -8.48
C ARG A 161 -3.57 4.62 -7.23
N ILE A 162 -3.66 3.61 -6.37
CA ILE A 162 -4.35 3.70 -5.09
C ILE A 162 -3.32 3.35 -4.02
N THR A 163 -3.15 4.23 -3.06
CA THR A 163 -2.34 3.94 -1.87
C THR A 163 -3.21 4.08 -0.65
N GLU A 164 -3.15 3.07 0.21
CA GLU A 164 -3.81 3.05 1.50
C GLU A 164 -2.82 3.40 2.59
N LEU A 165 -3.24 4.27 3.50
CA LEU A 165 -2.47 4.65 4.68
C LEU A 165 -3.38 4.63 5.91
N VAL A 166 -2.91 3.98 6.97
CA VAL A 166 -3.64 3.86 8.24
C VAL A 166 -3.19 4.96 9.20
N ILE A 167 -4.13 5.73 9.72
CA ILE A 167 -3.92 6.75 10.75
C ILE A 167 -4.76 6.45 11.98
N LYS A 168 -4.37 7.03 13.12
CA LYS A 168 -5.19 6.93 14.34
C LYS A 168 -6.42 7.83 14.22
N THR A 169 -7.52 7.45 14.88
CA THR A 169 -8.79 8.21 14.85
C THR A 169 -8.63 9.67 15.29
N ASP A 170 -7.76 9.94 16.26
CA ASP A 170 -7.50 11.29 16.75
C ASP A 170 -6.81 12.19 15.70
N GLN A 171 -6.18 11.60 14.68
CA GLN A 171 -5.46 12.31 13.63
C GLN A 171 -6.32 12.59 12.39
N ILE A 172 -7.50 11.96 12.27
CA ILE A 172 -8.43 12.19 11.15
C ILE A 172 -8.79 13.67 11.07
N GLY A 173 -9.10 14.29 12.22
CA GLY A 173 -9.43 15.71 12.29
C GLY A 173 -8.30 16.63 11.86
N GLU A 174 -7.04 16.26 12.11
CA GLU A 174 -5.85 17.03 11.72
C GLU A 174 -5.61 16.98 10.21
N VAL A 175 -5.84 15.82 9.58
CA VAL A 175 -5.68 15.63 8.13
C VAL A 175 -6.80 16.34 7.35
N ILE A 176 -8.05 16.28 7.81
CA ILE A 176 -9.17 16.98 7.20
C ILE A 176 -9.04 18.50 7.39
N GLY A 177 -8.70 18.92 8.61
CA GLY A 177 -8.63 20.32 9.01
C GLY A 177 -10.00 21.00 9.11
N PRO A 178 -10.06 22.27 9.56
CA PRO A 178 -11.31 22.99 9.77
C PRO A 178 -12.07 23.19 8.45
N GLY A 179 -13.25 22.58 8.35
CA GLY A 179 -14.09 22.62 7.15
C GLY A 179 -13.51 21.90 5.93
N GLY A 180 -12.56 20.97 6.12
CA GLY A 180 -11.94 20.24 5.01
C GLY A 180 -10.85 21.03 4.26
N LYS A 181 -10.43 22.19 4.77
CA LYS A 181 -9.45 23.04 4.08
C LYS A 181 -8.10 22.36 3.83
N VAL A 182 -7.60 21.58 4.80
CA VAL A 182 -6.27 20.96 4.70
C VAL A 182 -6.28 19.83 3.68
N ILE A 183 -7.27 18.94 3.74
CA ILE A 183 -7.40 17.86 2.75
C ILE A 183 -7.67 18.40 1.34
N GLN A 184 -8.42 19.51 1.19
CA GLN A 184 -8.61 20.16 -0.11
C GLN A 184 -7.32 20.79 -0.65
N GLU A 185 -6.51 21.41 0.22
CA GLU A 185 -5.22 21.98 -0.15
C GLU A 185 -4.23 20.91 -0.60
N ILE A 186 -4.15 19.78 0.12
CA ILE A 186 -3.31 18.64 -0.28
C ILE A 186 -3.77 18.14 -1.66
N GLN A 187 -5.05 17.80 -1.81
CA GLN A 187 -5.60 17.32 -3.08
C GLN A 187 -5.33 18.26 -4.26
N LYS A 188 -5.41 19.57 -4.04
CA LYS A 188 -5.14 20.58 -5.07
C LYS A 188 -3.65 20.66 -5.43
N ASN A 189 -2.76 20.58 -4.45
CA ASN A 189 -1.32 20.71 -4.68
C ASN A 189 -0.72 19.44 -5.30
N THR A 190 -1.27 18.27 -4.98
CA THR A 190 -0.78 16.97 -5.43
C THR A 190 -1.65 16.36 -6.54
N ASN A 191 -2.67 17.05 -7.05
CA ASN A 191 -3.63 16.52 -8.03
C ASN A 191 -4.21 15.13 -7.66
N THR A 192 -4.33 14.84 -6.37
CA THR A 192 -4.83 13.56 -5.87
C THR A 192 -6.28 13.68 -5.41
N THR A 193 -7.03 12.59 -5.44
CA THR A 193 -8.28 12.45 -4.69
C THR A 193 -8.00 11.69 -3.40
N ILE A 194 -8.43 12.22 -2.26
CA ILE A 194 -8.18 11.60 -0.94
C ILE A 194 -9.51 11.33 -0.26
N THR A 195 -9.75 10.07 0.09
CA THR A 195 -10.94 9.63 0.83
C THR A 195 -10.51 9.04 2.15
N ILE A 196 -11.15 9.45 3.24
CA ILE A 196 -10.88 8.92 4.59
C ILE A 196 -12.12 8.19 5.08
N THR A 197 -11.97 6.94 5.50
CA THR A 197 -13.05 6.12 6.09
C THR A 197 -12.61 5.67 7.47
N GLU A 198 -13.50 5.76 8.46
CA GLU A 198 -13.25 5.28 9.82
C GLU A 198 -13.75 3.84 9.95
N VAL A 199 -12.85 2.92 10.28
CA VAL A 199 -13.13 1.49 10.47
C VAL A 199 -12.33 0.99 11.68
N ASP A 200 -12.99 0.33 12.62
CA ASP A 200 -12.37 -0.30 13.81
C ASP A 200 -11.39 0.61 14.58
N ASP A 201 -11.83 1.80 14.96
CA ASP A 201 -11.02 2.82 15.67
C ASP A 201 -9.72 3.21 14.93
N ARG A 202 -9.73 3.11 13.60
CA ARG A 202 -8.65 3.54 12.70
C ARG A 202 -9.21 4.32 11.53
N GLY A 203 -8.45 5.33 11.08
CA GLY A 203 -8.73 6.05 9.84
C GLY A 203 -7.99 5.40 8.68
N LEU A 204 -8.72 4.85 7.71
CA LEU A 204 -8.20 4.39 6.43
C LEU A 204 -8.21 5.56 5.45
N VAL A 205 -7.02 5.98 5.02
CA VAL A 205 -6.83 7.05 4.04
C VAL A 205 -6.50 6.41 2.71
N HIS A 206 -7.42 6.51 1.75
CA HIS A 206 -7.21 6.09 0.37
C HIS A 206 -6.83 7.30 -0.49
N ILE A 207 -5.66 7.25 -1.11
CA ILE A 207 -5.12 8.30 -1.97
C ILE A 207 -5.12 7.77 -3.40
N PHE A 208 -5.76 8.52 -4.30
CA PHE A 208 -5.91 8.18 -5.72
C PHE A 208 -5.23 9.25 -6.57
N SER A 209 -4.37 8.84 -7.51
CA SER A 209 -3.87 9.73 -8.58
C SER A 209 -3.41 8.92 -9.78
N THR A 210 -3.34 9.54 -10.96
CA THR A 210 -2.78 8.97 -12.18
C THR A 210 -1.27 9.09 -12.29
N ASN A 211 -0.60 9.79 -11.35
CA ASN A 211 0.84 9.94 -11.32
C ASN A 211 1.40 9.42 -9.99
N LYS A 212 2.50 8.67 -10.05
CA LYS A 212 3.18 8.11 -8.88
C LYS A 212 3.77 9.21 -7.99
N GLU A 213 4.39 10.24 -8.58
CA GLU A 213 5.05 11.33 -7.84
C GLU A 213 4.04 12.12 -6.99
N ASP A 214 2.87 12.36 -7.55
CA ASP A 214 1.73 13.02 -6.90
C ASP A 214 1.25 12.25 -5.67
N ILE A 215 1.16 10.92 -5.77
CA ILE A 215 0.80 10.06 -4.61
C ILE A 215 1.88 10.12 -3.55
N GLU A 216 3.15 9.98 -3.94
CA GLU A 216 4.26 9.99 -2.98
C GLU A 216 4.31 11.33 -2.22
N ALA A 217 4.09 12.45 -2.91
CA ALA A 217 3.99 13.77 -2.30
C ALA A 217 2.79 13.89 -1.33
N ALA A 218 1.63 13.35 -1.70
CA ALA A 218 0.45 13.36 -0.84
C ALA A 218 0.64 12.46 0.41
N VAL A 219 1.19 11.26 0.22
CA VAL A 219 1.53 10.32 1.29
C VAL A 219 2.51 10.96 2.26
N GLU A 220 3.57 11.59 1.76
CA GLU A 220 4.58 12.26 2.58
C GLU A 220 3.96 13.42 3.37
N THR A 221 3.11 14.23 2.74
CA THR A 221 2.41 15.33 3.41
C THR A 221 1.51 14.84 4.54
N ILE A 222 0.75 13.76 4.31
CA ILE A 222 -0.11 13.16 5.33
C ILE A 222 0.73 12.54 6.45
N LYS A 223 1.84 11.86 6.12
CA LYS A 223 2.79 11.33 7.11
C LYS A 223 3.35 12.44 7.99
N GLN A 224 3.71 13.59 7.43
CA GLN A 224 4.23 14.72 8.21
C GLN A 224 3.20 15.30 9.18
N ILE A 225 1.93 15.40 8.77
CA ILE A 225 0.82 15.84 9.64
C ILE A 225 0.62 14.83 10.77
N THR A 226 0.53 13.56 10.42
CA THR A 226 0.23 12.44 11.33
C THR A 226 1.45 11.97 12.12
N TYR A 227 2.64 12.54 11.88
CA TYR A 227 3.86 12.15 12.57
C TYR A 227 3.79 12.52 14.05
N ILE A 228 3.80 11.54 14.95
CA ILE A 228 3.85 11.80 16.40
C ILE A 228 5.34 11.87 16.80
N PRO A 229 5.87 13.06 17.13
CA PRO A 229 7.26 13.19 17.50
C PRO A 229 7.53 12.45 18.82
N ARG A 230 8.62 11.70 18.86
CA ARG A 230 9.07 10.90 20.01
C ARG A 230 10.15 11.67 20.77
N ILE A 231 10.22 11.40 22.08
CA ILE A 231 11.29 11.95 22.92
C ILE A 231 12.63 11.49 22.35
N GLY A 232 13.49 12.45 22.05
CA GLY A 232 14.79 12.22 21.44
C GLY A 232 14.89 12.62 19.96
N ASP A 233 13.78 12.87 19.27
CA ASP A 233 13.82 13.28 17.87
C ASP A 233 14.39 14.70 17.70
N GLU A 234 15.14 14.90 16.62
CA GLU A 234 15.80 16.16 16.29
C GLU A 234 15.13 16.78 15.06
N PHE A 235 14.74 18.04 15.17
CA PHE A 235 14.05 18.77 14.10
C PHE A 235 14.74 20.10 13.81
N ASP A 236 14.75 20.50 12.53
CA ASP A 236 15.04 21.87 12.14
C ASP A 236 13.79 22.72 12.40
N ALA A 237 13.89 23.70 13.29
CA ALA A 237 12.76 24.53 13.70
C ALA A 237 13.00 26.01 13.37
N VAL A 238 11.91 26.73 13.10
CA VAL A 238 11.92 28.17 12.79
C VAL A 238 11.26 28.93 13.92
N VAL A 239 11.90 30.00 14.39
CA VAL A 239 11.36 30.82 15.47
C VAL A 239 10.15 31.61 14.99
N LYS A 240 9.01 31.38 15.64
CA LYS A 240 7.77 32.11 15.36
C LYS A 240 7.58 33.29 16.30
N THR A 241 7.83 33.08 17.58
CA THR A 241 7.59 34.10 18.61
C THR A 241 8.60 33.96 19.74
N VAL A 242 9.17 35.07 20.16
CA VAL A 242 10.08 35.15 21.30
C VAL A 242 9.29 35.71 22.48
N MET A 243 9.43 35.07 23.65
CA MET A 243 8.84 35.51 24.91
C MET A 243 9.95 35.60 25.98
N PRO A 244 9.75 36.35 27.08
CA PRO A 244 10.77 36.50 28.13
C PRO A 244 11.20 35.19 28.79
N TYR A 245 10.33 34.17 28.79
CA TYR A 245 10.58 32.86 29.41
C TYR A 245 11.00 31.76 28.42
N GLY A 246 11.00 32.04 27.11
CA GLY A 246 11.32 31.03 26.10
C GLY A 246 10.92 31.42 24.69
N VAL A 247 11.22 30.53 23.75
CA VAL A 247 11.00 30.76 22.32
C VAL A 247 10.03 29.71 21.78
N PHE A 248 8.98 30.16 21.11
CA PHE A 248 8.08 29.29 20.36
C PHE A 248 8.64 29.07 18.96
N VAL A 249 8.90 27.80 18.65
CA VAL A 249 9.43 27.39 17.36
C VAL A 249 8.42 26.50 16.65
N ASP A 250 8.24 26.74 15.36
CA ASP A 250 7.47 25.87 14.47
C ASP A 250 8.42 24.84 13.84
N PHE A 251 8.02 23.57 13.86
CA PHE A 251 8.73 22.45 13.26
C PHE A 251 7.72 21.52 12.56
N LEU A 252 8.18 20.77 11.56
CA LEU A 252 7.29 19.93 10.70
C LEU A 252 6.12 20.73 10.08
N GLY A 253 6.36 21.98 9.68
CA GLY A 253 5.43 22.83 8.94
C GLY A 253 4.20 23.37 9.71
N LYS A 254 3.65 22.62 10.68
CA LYS A 254 2.43 23.00 11.43
C LYS A 254 2.47 22.70 12.93
N LYS A 255 3.51 22.06 13.47
CA LYS A 255 3.63 21.76 14.92
C LYS A 255 4.45 22.84 15.60
N SER A 256 3.99 23.30 16.76
CA SER A 256 4.68 24.32 17.56
C SER A 256 5.17 23.70 18.87
N GLY A 257 6.37 24.11 19.30
CA GLY A 257 6.95 23.68 20.56
C GLY A 257 7.62 24.85 21.29
N LEU A 258 7.78 24.71 22.59
CA LEU A 258 8.40 25.71 23.45
C LEU A 258 9.83 25.28 23.78
N VAL A 259 10.79 26.14 23.45
CA VAL A 259 12.16 26.06 23.97
C VAL A 259 12.27 26.99 25.17
N HIS A 260 12.44 26.44 26.36
CA HIS A 260 12.61 27.25 27.58
C HIS A 260 13.97 27.95 27.57
N VAL A 261 14.08 29.14 28.17
CA VAL A 261 15.35 29.91 28.23
C VAL A 261 16.54 29.10 28.75
N SER A 262 16.32 28.19 29.70
CA SER A 262 17.35 27.31 30.26
C SER A 262 17.85 26.22 29.31
N GLU A 263 17.11 25.97 28.23
CA GLU A 263 17.36 24.91 27.23
C GLU A 263 17.83 25.50 25.89
N LEU A 264 18.07 26.81 25.81
CA LEU A 264 18.57 27.51 24.62
C LEU A 264 20.09 27.39 24.45
N SER A 265 20.86 27.53 25.52
CA SER A 265 22.31 27.50 25.50
C SER A 265 22.89 27.05 26.84
N TYR A 266 24.16 26.65 26.85
CA TYR A 266 24.94 26.42 28.07
C TYR A 266 25.39 27.73 28.74
N SER A 267 25.48 28.83 27.98
CA SER A 267 25.78 30.16 28.50
C SER A 267 24.55 30.79 29.17
N ARG A 268 24.76 31.60 30.22
CA ARG A 268 23.69 32.33 30.90
C ARG A 268 23.20 33.43 29.96
N ILE A 269 21.96 33.30 29.49
CA ILE A 269 21.29 34.29 28.65
C ILE A 269 20.48 35.19 29.60
N GLU A 270 20.81 36.47 29.67
CA GLU A 270 20.07 37.45 30.49
C GLU A 270 18.77 37.88 29.80
N ASN A 271 18.80 38.07 28.48
CA ASN A 271 17.62 38.39 27.66
C ASN A 271 17.51 37.42 26.48
N VAL A 272 16.35 36.79 26.34
CA VAL A 272 16.08 35.85 25.24
C VAL A 272 16.04 36.58 23.88
N GLU A 273 15.59 37.83 23.87
CA GLU A 273 15.46 38.69 22.69
C GLU A 273 16.81 39.05 22.04
N ASP A 274 17.88 39.06 22.83
CA ASP A 274 19.24 39.33 22.33
C ASP A 274 19.89 38.08 21.72
N ALA A 275 19.43 36.89 22.13
CA ALA A 275 20.02 35.62 21.73
C ALA A 275 19.38 35.00 20.48
N VAL A 276 18.10 35.27 20.23
CA VAL A 276 17.32 34.64 19.15
C VAL A 276 16.31 35.62 18.58
N LYS A 277 16.28 35.74 17.25
CA LYS A 277 15.32 36.59 16.53
C LYS A 277 14.19 35.77 15.93
N VAL A 278 13.05 36.42 15.72
CA VAL A 278 11.94 35.85 14.95
C VAL A 278 12.42 35.55 13.53
N GLY A 279 12.19 34.32 13.07
CA GLY A 279 12.66 33.83 11.77
C GLY A 279 13.98 33.04 11.81
N ASP A 280 14.70 33.00 12.93
CA ASP A 280 15.92 32.20 13.04
C ASP A 280 15.63 30.70 12.90
N LYS A 281 16.55 29.98 12.25
CA LYS A 281 16.48 28.52 12.06
C LYS A 281 17.55 27.82 12.89
N PHE A 282 17.16 26.89 13.76
CA PHE A 282 18.10 26.06 14.51
C PHE A 282 17.53 24.67 14.81
N ARG A 283 18.43 23.71 15.01
CA ARG A 283 18.07 22.36 15.43
C ARG A 283 17.65 22.32 16.89
N VAL A 284 16.59 21.57 17.15
CA VAL A 284 16.03 21.34 18.48
C VAL A 284 15.73 19.86 18.67
N LYS A 285 15.94 19.37 19.89
CA LYS A 285 15.61 18.01 20.30
C LYS A 285 14.38 18.01 21.17
N LEU A 286 13.45 17.08 20.95
CA LEU A 286 12.31 16.88 21.85
C LEU A 286 12.78 16.20 23.13
N ILE A 287 12.67 16.88 24.26
CA ILE A 287 13.07 16.33 25.57
C ILE A 287 11.87 15.72 26.28
N ASP A 288 10.72 16.36 26.19
CA ASP A 288 9.57 15.99 27.01
C ASP A 288 8.27 16.42 26.33
N ILE A 289 7.18 15.71 26.63
CA ILE A 289 5.84 16.00 26.14
C ILE A 289 4.97 16.17 27.38
N ASP A 290 4.45 17.37 27.62
CA ASP A 290 3.61 17.62 28.79
C ASP A 290 2.33 16.77 28.70
N PRO A 291 2.10 15.83 29.65
CA PRO A 291 0.97 14.90 29.58
C PRO A 291 -0.40 15.57 29.76
N LYS A 292 -0.46 16.80 30.31
CA LYS A 292 -1.72 17.54 30.51
C LYS A 292 -2.03 18.51 29.37
N THR A 293 -1.01 19.18 28.83
CA THR A 293 -1.20 20.22 27.81
C THR A 293 -0.87 19.75 26.39
N LYS A 294 -0.33 18.54 26.23
CA LYS A 294 0.24 18.00 24.97
C LYS A 294 1.30 18.94 24.34
N LYS A 295 1.83 19.91 25.11
CA LYS A 295 2.83 20.85 24.63
C LYS A 295 4.20 20.17 24.57
N LEU A 296 4.88 20.40 23.45
CA LEU A 296 6.16 19.80 23.12
C LEU A 296 7.28 20.67 23.72
N ARG A 297 8.08 20.10 24.63
CA ARG A 297 9.23 20.77 25.25
C ARG A 297 10.49 20.43 24.47
N LEU A 298 11.05 21.46 23.87
CA LEU A 298 12.18 21.36 22.96
C LEU A 298 13.44 21.93 23.63
N SER A 299 14.61 21.40 23.27
CA SER A 299 15.90 21.89 23.74
C SER A 299 16.91 21.99 22.63
N ARG A 300 17.59 23.14 22.57
CA ARG A 300 18.75 23.37 21.71
C ARG A 300 20.03 22.95 22.44
N LYS A 301 20.06 23.09 23.76
CA LYS A 301 21.18 22.72 24.64
C LYS A 301 21.54 21.24 24.53
N ALA A 302 20.55 20.35 24.38
CA ALA A 302 20.80 18.92 24.21
C ALA A 302 21.59 18.54 22.95
N LEU A 303 21.71 19.46 21.97
CA LEU A 303 22.45 19.27 20.72
C LEU A 303 23.77 20.05 20.67
N LEU A 304 24.00 20.96 21.62
CA LEU A 304 25.25 21.70 21.70
C LEU A 304 26.32 20.83 22.38
N PRO A 305 27.58 20.86 21.92
CA PRO A 305 28.66 20.15 22.59
C PRO A 305 28.79 20.66 24.02
N LYS A 306 28.74 19.73 25.00
CA LYS A 306 28.88 20.03 26.43
C LYS A 306 30.21 20.78 26.65
N PRO A 307 30.20 22.05 27.11
CA PRO A 307 31.43 22.76 27.44
C PRO A 307 32.09 22.13 28.67
N ASP A 308 33.43 22.11 28.68
CA ASP A 308 34.23 21.28 29.59
C ASP A 308 34.02 21.59 31.09
N TYR A 309 33.61 22.82 31.43
CA TYR A 309 33.30 23.22 32.81
C TYR A 309 32.08 22.49 33.41
N ILE A 310 31.23 21.84 32.59
CA ILE A 310 30.08 21.04 33.07
C ILE A 310 30.50 19.58 33.28
N LYS A 311 31.42 19.05 32.45
CA LYS A 311 31.99 17.71 32.64
C LYS A 311 32.70 17.63 34.00
N GLU A 312 33.51 18.64 34.32
CA GLU A 312 34.20 18.74 35.62
C GLU A 312 33.24 18.84 36.82
N ARG A 313 32.10 19.51 36.66
CA ARG A 313 31.13 19.73 37.75
C ARG A 313 30.24 18.51 38.00
N GLU A 314 29.91 17.74 36.96
CA GLU A 314 29.22 16.45 37.07
C GLU A 314 30.14 15.37 37.67
N GLU A 315 31.42 15.32 37.24
CA GLU A 315 32.44 14.44 37.83
C GLU A 315 32.71 14.75 39.31
N ASN A 316 32.75 16.03 39.68
CA ASN A 316 32.91 16.44 41.08
C ASN A 316 31.66 16.17 41.94
N ARG A 317 30.46 16.21 41.35
CA ARG A 317 29.21 15.81 42.05
C ARG A 317 29.13 14.31 42.29
N GLN A 318 29.56 13.47 41.35
CA GLN A 318 29.62 12.02 41.56
C GLN A 318 30.68 11.63 42.60
N LYS A 319 31.80 12.35 42.69
CA LYS A 319 32.84 12.14 43.71
C LYS A 319 32.45 12.62 45.13
N GLY A 320 31.44 13.49 45.25
CA GLY A 320 30.97 14.03 46.54
C GLY A 320 30.08 13.10 47.38
N HIS A 321 29.58 11.99 46.81
CA HIS A 321 28.74 11.02 47.53
C HIS A 321 29.51 9.83 48.14
N HIS A 322 30.85 9.87 48.18
CA HIS A 322 31.67 8.79 48.75
C HIS A 322 32.50 9.18 49.99
N ARG A 323 32.28 10.37 50.58
CA ARG A 323 32.93 10.79 51.83
C ARG A 323 31.93 11.28 52.86
N GLY A 324 31.24 10.33 53.50
CA GLY A 324 30.33 10.63 54.60
C GLY A 324 29.76 9.37 55.24
N GLY A 325 30.61 8.53 55.81
CA GLY A 325 30.13 7.31 56.46
C GLY A 325 31.24 6.52 57.15
N ASN A 326 31.89 7.11 58.15
CA ASN A 326 32.56 6.28 59.17
C ASN A 326 32.58 7.02 60.51
N ARG A 327 31.48 6.89 61.26
CA ARG A 327 31.45 7.14 62.70
C ARG A 327 30.64 6.06 63.38
N ASP A 328 31.37 5.30 64.19
CA ASP A 328 30.99 4.76 65.49
C ASP A 328 30.01 3.56 65.54
N HIS A 329 30.59 2.36 65.43
CA HIS A 329 30.06 1.19 66.11
C HIS A 329 30.71 1.06 67.49
N ARG A 330 29.95 1.42 68.54
CA ARG A 330 30.23 1.04 69.93
C ARG A 330 29.03 0.28 70.48
N GLU A 331 29.28 -0.96 70.86
CA GLU A 331 28.35 -1.84 71.57
C GLU A 331 27.81 -1.20 72.85
N ASN A 332 26.52 -1.38 73.17
CA ASN A 332 26.17 -1.89 74.50
C ASN A 332 24.75 -2.48 74.57
N ARG A 333 24.67 -3.47 75.47
CA ARG A 333 23.62 -4.41 75.84
C ARG A 333 22.30 -3.77 76.30
N GLY A 334 21.19 -4.50 76.16
CA GLY A 334 19.95 -4.10 76.81
C GLY A 334 18.68 -4.93 76.58
N ASN A 335 18.73 -6.23 76.82
CA ASN A 335 17.73 -7.04 77.54
C ASN A 335 16.21 -7.01 77.16
N ASN A 336 15.71 -8.24 76.93
CA ASN A 336 14.49 -8.84 77.50
C ASN A 336 13.09 -8.67 76.85
N ARG A 337 12.57 -9.86 76.50
CA ARG A 337 11.25 -10.45 76.83
C ARG A 337 10.06 -10.31 75.88
N ASN A 338 9.81 -11.48 75.28
CA ASN A 338 8.59 -12.31 75.41
C ASN A 338 7.36 -12.03 74.54
N HIS A 339 6.98 -13.14 73.88
CA HIS A 339 5.61 -13.65 73.64
C HIS A 339 4.78 -12.86 72.61
N ARG A 340 4.12 -13.48 71.63
CA ARG A 340 3.36 -14.74 71.66
C ARG A 340 3.05 -15.18 70.22
N SER A 341 2.95 -16.50 70.03
CA SER A 341 2.30 -17.14 68.88
C SER A 341 0.93 -16.56 68.57
N ASN A 342 0.56 -16.57 67.29
CA ASN A 342 -0.64 -17.30 66.90
C ASN A 342 -0.63 -17.69 65.42
N ASP A 343 -0.82 -18.99 65.21
CA ASP A 343 -1.32 -19.60 63.99
C ASP A 343 -2.57 -18.86 63.46
N ASN A 344 -2.68 -18.71 62.13
CA ASN A 344 -3.73 -19.47 61.44
C ASN A 344 -3.59 -19.49 59.91
N ARG A 345 -3.89 -20.69 59.41
CA ARG A 345 -4.01 -21.14 58.03
C ARG A 345 -5.14 -20.41 57.31
N ASN A 346 -5.00 -20.20 55.99
CA ASN A 346 -5.71 -20.98 54.97
C ASN A 346 -5.50 -20.39 53.57
N LYS A 347 -5.25 -21.30 52.59
CA LYS A 347 -5.92 -21.49 51.29
C LYS A 347 -6.22 -20.27 50.41
N ASP A 348 -6.31 -20.33 49.10
CA ASP A 348 -5.99 -21.24 47.99
C ASP A 348 -6.45 -20.40 46.77
N ASN A 349 -5.73 -20.50 45.65
CA ASN A 349 -6.21 -20.44 44.27
C ASN A 349 -7.53 -19.73 43.93
N LYS A 350 -7.43 -18.70 43.08
CA LYS A 350 -7.91 -18.80 41.70
C LYS A 350 -7.18 -17.83 40.78
#